data_AF-A0A5N6T667-F1
#
_entry.id   AF-A0A5N6T667-F1
#
_cell.length_a   1.000
_cell.length_b   1.000
_cell.length_c   1.000
_cell.angle_alpha   90.00
_cell.angle_beta   90.00
_cell.angle_gamma   90.00
#
_symmetry.space_group_name_H-M   'P 1'
#
loop_
_entity.id
_entity.type
_entity.pdbx_description
1 polymer ?
#
loop_
_entity_poly.entity_id
_entity_poly.type
_entity_poly.pdbx_seq_one_letter_code
_entity_poly.pdbx_strand_id
1 'polypeptide(L)'
;MDCQDFIRFNQRCVSAVWNEESSQWTTAFRDERSDEETTPSFGGQDRFKGRVSHTAVWPEDVDVRGKRIAVLGNGASGIQCVSALRDEAGEIIHFAPHPTWLGPEAFVENPEYDEQEKLKFCRIPQAYHDFRMGLEKAEQRGKALVKRSQGGWAGSAQTSGL
;
A
#
# COMPACT_ATOMS: atom_id res chain seq x y z
N MET A 1 -3.50 -0.52 -35.07
CA MET A 1 -4.82 -0.62 -34.42
C MET A 1 -4.70 0.13 -33.12
N ASP A 2 -5.55 1.13 -32.89
CA ASP A 2 -5.51 1.94 -31.67
C ASP A 2 -6.54 1.39 -30.67
N CYS A 3 -6.10 1.12 -29.44
CA CYS A 3 -6.98 0.61 -28.40
C CYS A 3 -8.00 1.65 -27.93
N GLN A 4 -7.74 2.95 -28.16
CA GLN A 4 -8.63 4.04 -27.73
C GLN A 4 -9.98 4.00 -28.45
N ASP A 5 -10.04 3.50 -29.69
CA ASP A 5 -11.28 3.39 -30.47
C ASP A 5 -12.32 2.47 -29.82
N PHE A 6 -11.89 1.59 -28.91
CA PHE A 6 -12.74 0.58 -28.27
C PHE A 6 -13.02 0.85 -26.78
N ILE A 7 -12.50 1.95 -26.22
CA ILE A 7 -12.60 2.27 -24.80
C ILE A 7 -13.47 3.51 -24.59
N ARG A 8 -14.46 3.40 -23.69
CA ARG A 8 -15.26 4.54 -23.23
C ARG A 8 -14.88 4.88 -21.79
N PHE A 9 -14.28 6.05 -21.59
CA PHE A 9 -13.93 6.56 -20.26
C PHE A 9 -15.13 7.19 -19.56
N ASN A 10 -15.03 7.36 -18.24
CA ASN A 10 -16.09 7.92 -17.39
C ASN A 10 -17.44 7.17 -17.47
N GLN A 11 -17.39 5.88 -17.82
CA GLN A 11 -18.57 5.02 -17.84
C GLN A 11 -18.50 4.05 -16.67
N ARG A 12 -19.42 4.20 -15.71
CA ARG A 12 -19.61 3.22 -14.64
C ARG A 12 -20.64 2.18 -15.07
N CYS A 13 -20.27 0.90 -15.03
CA CYS A 13 -21.23 -0.19 -15.20
C CYS A 13 -22.11 -0.25 -13.95
N VAL A 14 -23.41 0.00 -14.10
CA VAL A 14 -24.38 0.04 -13.00
C VAL A 14 -25.20 -1.24 -12.91
N SER A 15 -25.28 -2.01 -13.99
CA SER A 15 -25.87 -3.35 -13.99
C SER A 15 -25.24 -4.23 -15.05
N ALA A 16 -25.14 -5.52 -14.74
CA ALA A 16 -24.82 -6.59 -15.67
C ALA A 16 -25.75 -7.75 -15.37
N VAL A 17 -26.68 -8.05 -16.29
CA VAL A 17 -27.68 -9.11 -16.14
C VAL A 17 -27.44 -10.16 -17.21
N TRP A 18 -27.25 -11.41 -16.80
CA TRP A 18 -27.12 -12.53 -17.71
C TRP A 18 -28.49 -12.93 -18.27
N ASN A 19 -28.55 -13.17 -19.57
CA ASN A 19 -29.69 -13.77 -20.25
C ASN A 19 -29.29 -15.18 -20.72
N GLU A 20 -29.92 -16.20 -20.13
CA GLU A 20 -29.67 -17.62 -20.43
C GLU A 20 -30.10 -18.00 -21.85
N GLU A 21 -31.23 -17.47 -22.34
CA GLU A 21 -31.79 -17.82 -23.65
C GLU A 21 -30.89 -17.33 -24.80
N SER A 22 -30.38 -16.11 -24.68
CA SER A 22 -29.48 -15.53 -25.68
C SER A 22 -28.00 -15.81 -25.39
N SER A 23 -27.67 -16.39 -24.24
CA SER A 23 -26.30 -16.57 -23.74
C SER A 23 -25.48 -15.27 -23.81
N GLN A 24 -26.09 -14.15 -23.40
CA GLN A 24 -25.51 -12.81 -23.51
C GLN A 24 -25.71 -12.01 -22.21
N TRP A 25 -24.76 -11.13 -21.92
CA TRP A 25 -24.88 -10.14 -20.86
C TRP A 25 -25.56 -8.86 -21.39
N THR A 26 -26.59 -8.40 -20.69
CA THR A 26 -27.13 -7.05 -20.85
C THR A 26 -26.50 -6.15 -19.80
N THR A 27 -25.76 -5.14 -20.24
CA THR A 27 -25.08 -4.18 -19.36
C THR A 27 -25.69 -2.79 -19.50
N ALA A 28 -25.83 -2.08 -18.38
CA ALA A 28 -26.21 -0.67 -18.37
C ALA A 28 -25.07 0.15 -17.76
N PHE A 29 -24.85 1.33 -18.33
CA PHE A 29 -23.80 2.24 -17.92
C PHE A 29 -24.38 3.60 -17.55
N ARG A 30 -23.70 4.30 -16.65
CA ARG A 30 -23.95 5.71 -16.35
C ARG A 30 -22.69 6.51 -16.67
N ASP A 31 -22.88 7.72 -17.19
CA ASP A 31 -21.80 8.69 -17.40
C ASP A 31 -21.42 9.32 -16.07
N GLU A 32 -20.65 8.57 -15.28
CA GLU A 32 -20.17 8.96 -13.98
C GLU A 32 -18.76 8.40 -13.76
N ARG A 33 -17.88 9.23 -13.20
CA ARG A 33 -16.59 8.78 -12.70
C ARG A 33 -16.81 8.10 -11.35
N SER A 34 -16.28 6.88 -11.21
CA SER A 34 -16.32 6.18 -9.92
C SER A 34 -15.19 6.70 -9.04
N ASP A 35 -15.51 7.60 -8.12
CA ASP A 35 -14.61 8.01 -7.02
C ASP A 35 -15.01 7.34 -5.70
N GLU A 36 -15.72 6.20 -5.77
CA GLU A 36 -16.24 5.50 -4.60
C GLU A 36 -15.09 4.83 -3.83
N GLU A 37 -14.59 5.57 -2.86
CA GLU A 37 -13.51 5.14 -1.97
C GLU A 37 -14.04 5.02 -0.54
N THR A 38 -13.70 3.92 0.12
CA THR A 38 -13.94 3.79 1.55
C THR A 38 -12.83 4.52 2.32
N THR A 39 -12.97 5.83 2.48
CA THR A 39 -12.09 6.59 3.38
C THR A 39 -12.51 6.32 4.83
N PRO A 40 -11.61 5.80 5.70
CA PRO A 40 -11.94 5.56 7.10
C PRO A 40 -12.31 6.87 7.78
N SER A 41 -13.47 6.93 8.43
CA SER A 41 -13.82 8.05 9.30
C SER A 41 -13.05 7.97 10.61
N PHE A 42 -12.54 9.08 11.11
CA PHE A 42 -11.90 9.15 12.43
C PHE A 42 -12.53 10.24 13.30
N GLY A 43 -12.47 10.05 14.62
CA GLY A 43 -13.05 11.00 15.57
C GLY A 43 -12.44 12.39 15.44
N GLY A 44 -13.28 13.41 15.27
CA GLY A 44 -12.85 14.80 15.11
C GLY A 44 -12.37 15.19 13.70
N GLN A 45 -12.58 14.33 12.70
CA GLN A 45 -12.30 14.63 11.30
C GLN A 45 -13.00 15.92 10.80
N ASP A 46 -14.22 16.19 11.27
CA ASP A 46 -15.00 17.40 11.01
C ASP A 46 -14.33 18.69 11.53
N ARG A 47 -13.51 18.58 12.57
CA ARG A 47 -12.78 19.70 13.19
C ARG A 47 -11.42 19.93 12.54
N PHE A 48 -10.95 19.00 11.71
CA PHE A 48 -9.68 19.14 11.03
C PHE A 48 -9.80 20.17 9.91
N LYS A 49 -9.05 21.27 10.02
CA LYS A 49 -9.05 22.37 9.04
C LYS A 49 -8.06 22.16 7.89
N GLY A 50 -7.27 21.09 7.94
CA GLY A 50 -6.34 20.75 6.87
C GLY A 50 -7.03 19.97 5.76
N ARG A 51 -6.29 19.72 4.67
CA ARG A 51 -6.77 18.89 3.57
C ARG A 51 -6.69 17.41 3.95
N VAL A 52 -7.78 16.68 3.74
CA VAL A 52 -7.81 15.21 3.82
C VAL A 52 -7.88 14.67 2.40
N SER A 53 -7.04 13.69 2.09
CA SER A 53 -7.01 13.05 0.78
C SER A 53 -6.78 11.55 0.94
N HIS A 54 -7.46 10.76 0.10
CA HIS A 54 -7.13 9.35 -0.07
C HIS A 54 -6.07 9.19 -1.16
N THR A 55 -5.21 8.17 -1.05
CA THR A 55 -4.10 7.97 -2.00
C THR A 55 -4.54 7.53 -3.39
N ALA A 56 -5.71 6.88 -3.51
CA ALA A 56 -6.26 6.48 -4.80
C ALA A 56 -6.97 7.63 -5.55
N VAL A 57 -7.30 8.72 -4.85
CA VAL A 57 -7.85 9.95 -5.44
C VAL A 57 -6.92 11.11 -5.07
N TRP A 58 -5.67 11.02 -5.53
CA TRP A 58 -4.66 12.03 -5.23
C TRP A 58 -4.94 13.33 -5.99
N PRO A 59 -5.06 14.47 -5.31
CA PRO A 59 -5.31 15.74 -5.95
C PRO A 59 -4.11 16.25 -6.75
N GLU A 60 -4.36 16.77 -7.94
CA GLU A 60 -3.32 17.30 -8.83
C GLU A 60 -2.66 18.58 -8.31
N ASP A 61 -3.37 19.35 -7.47
CA ASP A 61 -2.98 20.67 -7.00
C ASP A 61 -2.29 20.67 -5.62
N VAL A 62 -1.91 19.50 -5.09
CA VAL A 62 -1.34 19.42 -3.73
C VAL A 62 0.14 19.78 -3.70
N ASP A 63 0.45 20.91 -3.08
CA ASP A 63 1.81 21.24 -2.67
C ASP A 63 2.09 20.64 -1.29
N VAL A 64 3.14 19.83 -1.15
CA VAL A 64 3.51 19.15 0.10
C VAL A 64 4.72 19.80 0.79
N ARG A 65 5.39 20.76 0.12
CA ARG A 65 6.67 21.31 0.56
C ARG A 65 6.56 22.03 1.89
N GLY A 66 7.41 21.65 2.85
CA GLY A 66 7.45 22.22 4.20
C GLY A 66 6.20 21.98 5.05
N LYS A 67 5.21 21.22 4.56
CA LYS A 67 3.98 20.94 5.31
C LYS A 67 4.21 19.83 6.35
N ARG A 68 3.38 19.86 7.40
CA ARG A 68 3.25 18.74 8.34
C ARG A 68 2.15 17.81 7.83
N ILE A 69 2.50 16.56 7.58
CA ILE A 69 1.63 15.59 6.92
C ILE A 69 1.43 14.39 7.84
N ALA A 70 0.18 14.00 8.03
CA ALA A 70 -0.17 12.75 8.68
C ALA A 70 -0.49 11.71 7.60
N VAL A 71 0.19 10.57 7.62
CA VAL A 71 -0.12 9.43 6.74
C VAL A 71 -0.79 8.35 7.58
N LEU A 72 -2.00 7.95 7.20
CA LEU A 72 -2.76 6.89 7.86
C LEU A 72 -2.65 5.60 7.05
N GLY A 73 -2.12 4.54 7.66
CA GLY A 73 -1.99 3.23 7.04
C GLY A 73 -0.55 2.88 6.63
N ASN A 74 -0.23 1.60 6.69
CA ASN A 74 1.10 1.05 6.43
C ASN A 74 1.10 -0.04 5.34
N GLY A 75 0.06 -0.07 4.50
CA GLY A 75 0.08 -0.89 3.28
C GLY A 75 1.03 -0.32 2.23
N ALA A 76 1.08 -0.93 1.04
CA ALA A 76 1.97 -0.52 -0.04
C ALA A 76 1.86 0.99 -0.36
N SER A 77 0.63 1.50 -0.52
CA SER A 77 0.39 2.93 -0.80
C SER A 77 0.92 3.83 0.32
N GLY A 78 0.72 3.48 1.60
CA GLY A 78 1.22 4.27 2.73
C GLY A 78 2.75 4.31 2.77
N ILE A 79 3.40 3.16 2.58
CA ILE A 79 4.87 3.04 2.55
C ILE A 79 5.46 3.86 1.40
N GLN A 80 4.86 3.77 0.20
CA GLN A 80 5.28 4.52 -0.98
C GLN A 80 5.05 6.02 -0.79
N CYS A 81 3.90 6.44 -0.27
CA CYS A 81 3.62 7.84 0.02
C CYS A 81 4.61 8.44 1.01
N VAL A 82 4.88 7.78 2.15
CA VAL A 82 5.87 8.28 3.11
C VAL A 82 7.24 8.42 2.45
N SER A 83 7.64 7.44 1.64
CA SER A 83 8.93 7.45 0.93
C SER A 83 9.04 8.59 -0.08
N ALA A 84 7.97 8.86 -0.84
CA ALA A 84 7.93 9.92 -1.83
C ALA A 84 7.83 11.33 -1.21
N LEU A 85 7.13 11.46 -0.08
CA LEU A 85 6.92 12.75 0.58
C LEU A 85 8.12 13.22 1.42
N ARG A 86 9.00 12.29 1.84
CA ARG A 86 10.03 12.56 2.87
C ARG A 86 10.98 13.71 2.54
N ASP A 87 11.30 13.91 1.26
CA ASP A 87 12.33 14.86 0.83
C ASP A 87 11.77 16.30 0.72
N GLU A 88 10.44 16.43 0.59
CA GLU A 88 9.76 17.71 0.41
C GLU A 88 8.96 18.15 1.65
N ALA A 89 8.36 17.21 2.38
CA ALA A 89 7.56 17.52 3.56
C ALA A 89 8.41 18.09 4.69
N GLY A 90 7.85 19.03 5.46
CA GLY A 90 8.51 19.58 6.63
C GLY A 90 8.53 18.60 7.81
N GLU A 91 7.45 17.84 7.97
CA GLU A 91 7.33 16.80 8.99
C GLU A 91 6.34 15.74 8.52
N ILE A 92 6.66 14.46 8.73
CA ILE A 92 5.76 13.34 8.46
C ILE A 92 5.47 12.59 9.75
N ILE A 93 4.19 12.45 10.08
CA ILE A 93 3.69 11.61 11.14
C ILE A 93 3.01 10.40 10.50
N HIS A 94 3.64 9.24 10.58
CA HIS A 94 3.11 8.01 10.01
C HIS A 94 2.40 7.17 11.08
N PHE A 95 1.09 7.02 10.92
CA PHE A 95 0.27 6.15 11.76
C PHE A 95 0.19 4.77 11.12
N ALA A 96 0.88 3.80 11.72
CA ALA A 96 0.95 2.40 11.28
C ALA A 96 0.34 1.49 12.37
N PRO A 97 -1.01 1.29 12.39
CA PRO A 97 -1.65 0.53 13.47
C PRO A 97 -1.26 -0.95 13.49
N HIS A 98 -0.88 -1.49 12.32
CA HIS A 98 -0.43 -2.87 12.16
C HIS A 98 0.98 -2.86 11.56
N PRO A 99 1.88 -3.73 12.06
CA PRO A 99 3.20 -3.89 11.46
C PRO A 99 3.06 -4.48 10.06
N THR A 100 3.88 -3.99 9.14
CA THR A 100 3.96 -4.53 7.77
C THR A 100 5.37 -5.02 7.54
N TRP A 101 5.50 -6.26 7.12
CA TRP A 101 6.79 -6.83 6.76
C TRP A 101 7.24 -6.21 5.44
N LEU A 102 8.42 -5.59 5.47
CA LEU A 102 9.12 -5.11 4.29
C LEU A 102 10.15 -6.18 3.93
N GLY A 103 10.04 -6.71 2.72
CA GLY A 103 10.99 -7.70 2.23
C GLY A 103 12.29 -7.03 1.75
N PRO A 104 13.42 -7.74 1.84
CA PRO A 104 14.68 -7.22 1.38
C PRO A 104 14.73 -6.73 -0.06
N GLU A 105 15.44 -5.61 -0.24
CA GLU A 105 15.87 -5.10 -1.54
C GLU A 105 16.59 -6.17 -2.37
N ALA A 106 17.24 -7.14 -1.71
CA ALA A 106 17.81 -8.33 -2.33
C ALA A 106 16.77 -9.29 -2.98
N PHE A 107 15.47 -9.05 -2.83
CA PHE A 107 14.40 -9.73 -3.58
C PHE A 107 13.97 -8.98 -4.85
N VAL A 108 14.53 -7.77 -5.10
CA VAL A 108 14.28 -7.02 -6.34
C VAL A 108 15.03 -7.65 -7.52
N GLU A 109 16.23 -8.16 -7.28
CA GLU A 109 16.96 -9.02 -8.21
C GLU A 109 16.88 -10.46 -7.74
N ASN A 110 16.30 -11.34 -8.57
CA ASN A 110 16.29 -12.77 -8.31
C ASN A 110 17.42 -13.43 -9.12
N PRO A 111 18.62 -13.65 -8.53
CA PRO A 111 19.73 -14.24 -9.26
C PRO A 111 19.39 -15.66 -9.70
N GLU A 112 19.99 -16.10 -10.80
CA GLU A 112 19.98 -17.52 -11.13
C GLU A 112 20.80 -18.29 -10.10
N TYR A 113 20.19 -19.30 -9.49
CA TYR A 113 20.88 -20.23 -8.59
C TYR A 113 21.46 -21.37 -9.40
N ASP A 114 22.68 -21.78 -9.08
CA ASP A 114 23.26 -22.96 -9.71
C ASP A 114 22.63 -24.28 -9.20
N GLU A 115 22.87 -25.37 -9.91
CA GLU A 115 22.29 -26.68 -9.54
C GLU A 115 22.80 -27.20 -8.19
N GLN A 116 24.01 -26.86 -7.77
CA GLN A 116 24.55 -27.27 -6.49
C GLN A 116 23.88 -26.51 -5.34
N GLU A 117 23.63 -25.21 -5.52
CA GLU A 117 22.88 -24.36 -4.60
C GLU A 117 21.43 -24.82 -4.47
N LYS A 118 20.76 -25.10 -5.59
CA LYS A 118 19.40 -25.66 -5.59
C LYS A 118 19.35 -26.98 -4.82
N LEU A 119 20.30 -27.89 -5.07
CA LEU A 119 20.40 -29.16 -4.35
C LEU A 119 20.67 -28.95 -2.85
N LYS A 120 21.52 -27.99 -2.49
CA LYS A 120 21.83 -27.63 -1.10
C LYS A 120 20.58 -27.12 -0.37
N PHE A 121 19.81 -26.22 -0.99
CA PHE A 121 18.57 -25.70 -0.42
C PHE A 121 17.49 -26.77 -0.31
N CYS A 122 17.39 -27.66 -1.30
CA CYS A 122 16.43 -28.77 -1.28
C CYS A 122 16.75 -29.80 -0.20
N ARG A 123 18.02 -30.14 0.00
CA ARG A 123 18.44 -31.25 0.90
C ARG A 123 18.74 -30.81 2.33
N ILE A 124 19.02 -29.53 2.56
CA ILE A 124 19.43 -29.02 3.87
C ILE A 124 18.51 -27.85 4.24
N PRO A 125 17.37 -28.10 4.93
CA PRO A 125 16.43 -27.05 5.32
C PRO A 125 17.08 -25.89 6.08
N GLN A 126 18.06 -26.20 6.94
CA GLN A 126 18.81 -25.19 7.69
C GLN A 126 19.63 -24.26 6.77
N ALA A 127 20.19 -24.78 5.67
CA ALA A 127 21.00 -23.98 4.75
C ALA A 127 20.14 -22.93 4.01
N TYR A 128 18.92 -23.28 3.63
CA TYR A 128 17.98 -22.33 3.03
C TYR A 128 17.46 -21.31 4.06
N HIS A 129 17.18 -21.76 5.28
CA HIS A 129 16.79 -20.87 6.38
C HIS A 129 17.89 -19.84 6.69
N ASP A 130 19.13 -20.28 6.86
CA ASP A 130 20.26 -19.39 7.18
C ASP A 130 20.55 -18.40 6.03
N PHE A 131 20.41 -18.84 4.78
CA PHE A 131 20.48 -17.97 3.61
C PHE A 131 19.42 -16.87 3.66
N ARG A 132 18.13 -17.21 3.86
CA ARG A 132 17.04 -16.24 4.01
C ARG A 132 17.27 -15.26 5.16
N MET A 133 17.64 -15.77 6.34
CA MET A 133 17.93 -14.93 7.50
C MET A 133 19.15 -14.02 7.27
N GLY A 134 20.10 -14.46 6.45
CA GLY A 134 21.23 -13.64 6.00
C GLY A 134 20.78 -12.43 5.18
N LEU A 135 19.88 -12.64 4.21
CA LEU A 135 19.33 -11.56 3.37
C LEU A 135 18.58 -10.52 4.22
N GLU A 136 17.73 -10.97 5.14
CA GLU A 136 16.96 -10.08 6.03
C GLU A 136 17.88 -9.24 6.94
N LYS A 137 18.95 -9.84 7.48
CA LYS A 137 19.92 -9.14 8.34
C LYS A 137 20.77 -8.12 7.59
N ALA A 138 21.12 -8.41 6.34
CA ALA A 138 21.92 -7.50 5.51
C ALA A 138 21.21 -6.18 5.28
N GLU A 139 19.89 -6.21 5.05
CA GLU A 139 19.10 -5.02 4.81
C GLU A 139 18.88 -4.17 6.07
N GLN A 140 18.64 -4.79 7.23
CA GLN A 140 18.43 -4.07 8.50
C GLN A 140 19.64 -3.21 8.91
N ARG A 141 20.85 -3.58 8.48
CA ARG A 141 22.07 -2.80 8.75
C ARG A 141 22.18 -1.52 7.91
N GLY A 142 21.52 -1.45 6.76
CA GLY A 142 21.63 -0.32 5.82
C GLY A 142 20.66 0.84 6.08
N LYS A 143 19.59 0.65 6.85
CA LYS A 143 18.48 1.62 6.98
C LYS A 143 18.13 1.96 8.44
N ALA A 144 19.12 2.33 9.25
CA ALA A 144 18.91 2.94 10.56
C ALA A 144 18.43 4.40 10.41
N LEU A 145 17.22 4.63 9.90
CA LEU A 145 16.66 5.97 9.68
C LEU A 145 15.29 6.20 10.33
N VAL A 146 14.70 5.19 10.98
CA VAL A 146 13.42 5.36 11.69
C VAL A 146 13.70 5.76 13.14
N LYS A 147 13.66 7.07 13.41
CA LYS A 147 13.64 7.60 14.77
C LYS A 147 12.25 7.35 15.35
N ARG A 148 12.12 6.38 16.25
CA ARG A 148 10.85 6.09 16.96
C ARG A 148 10.40 7.37 17.68
N SER A 149 9.25 7.94 17.30
CA SER A 149 8.70 9.09 18.03
C SER A 149 8.16 8.63 19.39
N GLN A 150 8.37 9.42 20.45
CA GLN A 150 7.95 9.10 21.82
C GLN A 150 6.45 9.31 22.09
N GLY A 151 5.62 9.29 21.05
CA GLY A 151 4.17 9.50 21.17
C GLY A 151 3.47 8.27 21.69
N GLY A 152 3.33 8.15 23.02
CA GLY A 152 2.49 7.13 23.65
C GLY A 152 1.01 7.41 23.34
N TRP A 153 0.44 6.66 22.40
CA TRP A 153 -1.01 6.64 22.21
C TRP A 153 -1.61 5.72 23.29
N ALA A 154 -2.13 6.31 24.36
CA ALA A 154 -2.83 5.63 25.45
C ALA A 154 -4.27 5.24 25.01
N GLY A 155 -4.39 4.40 23.99
CA GLY A 155 -5.63 3.73 23.65
C GLY A 155 -5.71 2.43 24.44
N SER A 156 -6.59 2.37 25.45
CA SER A 156 -6.87 1.15 26.21
C SER A 156 -7.50 0.09 25.30
N ALA A 157 -6.67 -0.77 24.70
CA ALA A 157 -7.13 -2.02 24.12
C ALA A 157 -7.49 -2.97 25.28
N GLN A 158 -8.75 -2.95 25.69
CA GLN A 158 -9.34 -4.06 26.43
C GLN A 158 -9.40 -5.26 25.48
N THR A 159 -8.40 -6.13 25.56
CA THR A 159 -8.48 -7.47 24.98
C THR A 159 -9.39 -8.31 25.88
N SER A 160 -10.68 -8.36 25.57
CA SER A 160 -11.55 -9.43 26.03
C SER A 160 -11.13 -10.72 25.32
N GLY A 161 -10.58 -11.66 26.08
CA GLY A 161 -10.15 -12.95 25.59
C GLY A 161 -11.30 -13.82 25.10
N LEU A 162 -10.98 -14.67 24.13
CA LEU A 162 -11.58 -15.98 23.90
C LEU A 162 -10.45 -16.97 23.66
#